data_AF-A0A453BPR0-F1
#
_entry.id   AF-A0A453BPR0-F1
#
_cell.length_a   1.000
_cell.length_b   1.000
_cell.length_c   1.000
_cell.angle_alpha   90.00
_cell.angle_beta   90.00
_cell.angle_gamma   90.00
#
_symmetry.space_group_name_H-M   'P 1'
#
loop_
_entity.id
_entity.type
_entity.pdbx_description
1 polymer ?
#
loop_
_entity_poly.entity_id
_entity_poly.type
_entity_poly.pdbx_seq_one_letter_code
_entity_poly.pdbx_strand_id
1 'polypeptide(L)' 'MSPAVAALLAVAVLAASANVCAAQLRRDHYAGVCPDVEAIVRGAVAKKFQQTFITVGATVHLFFHDCFVE' A
#
# COMPACT_ATOMS: atom_id res chain seq x y z
N MET A 1 15.90 34.93 24.55
CA MET A 1 15.41 33.54 24.57
C MET A 1 16.54 32.65 25.06
N SER A 2 16.33 31.81 26.08
CA SER A 2 17.36 30.91 26.58
C SER A 2 17.71 29.85 25.53
N PRO A 3 18.96 29.36 25.46
CA PRO A 3 19.37 28.34 24.48
C PRO A 3 18.52 27.06 24.57
N ALA A 4 18.03 26.75 25.78
CA ALA A 4 17.08 25.65 26.01
C ALA A 4 15.75 25.82 25.24
N VAL A 5 15.22 27.05 25.14
CA VAL A 5 13.96 27.33 24.44
C VAL A 5 14.15 27.20 22.92
N ALA A 6 15.29 27.65 22.40
CA ALA A 6 15.62 27.49 20.98
C ALA A 6 15.79 26.01 20.60
N ALA A 7 16.46 25.22 21.44
CA ALA A 7 16.61 23.78 21.23
C ALA A 7 15.25 23.05 21.24
N LEU A 8 14.36 23.38 22.19
CA LEU A 8 13.00 22.83 22.27
C LEU A 8 12.18 23.14 21.01
N LEU A 9 12.23 24.38 20.52
CA LEU A 9 11.54 24.79 19.31
C LEU A 9 12.09 24.06 18.07
N ALA A 10 13.40 23.89 17.97
CA ALA A 10 14.03 23.16 16.86
C ALA A 10 13.61 21.68 16.85
N VAL A 11 13.57 21.02 18.01
CA VAL A 11 13.11 19.62 18.14
C VAL A 11 11.63 19.49 17.76
N ALA A 12 10.78 20.42 18.19
CA ALA A 12 9.36 20.41 17.86
C ALA A 12 9.13 20.57 16.34
N VAL A 13 9.90 21.44 15.67
CA VAL A 13 9.84 21.61 14.21
C VAL A 13 10.31 20.37 13.46
N LEU A 14 11.39 19.72 13.91
CA LEU A 14 11.87 18.46 13.33
C LEU A 14 10.86 17.31 13.51
N ALA A 15 10.19 17.22 14.65
CA ALA A 15 9.18 16.20 14.90
C ALA A 15 7.93 16.41 14.04
N ALA A 16 7.55 17.67 13.77
CA ALA A 16 6.41 18.01 12.92
C ALA A 16 6.67 17.82 11.42
N SER A 17 7.93 17.88 10.98
CA SER A 17 8.33 17.62 9.59
C SER A 17 8.66 16.15 9.30
N ALA A 18 8.63 15.29 10.32
CA ALA A 18 8.69 13.85 10.12
C ALA A 18 7.42 13.41 9.40
N ASN A 19 7.52 13.19 8.09
CA ASN A 19 6.53 12.43 7.36
C ASN A 19 6.50 11.03 7.97
N VAL A 20 5.57 10.79 8.90
CA VAL A 20 5.17 9.43 9.24
C VAL A 20 4.63 8.87 7.95
N CYS A 21 5.42 8.03 7.27
CA CYS A 21 4.94 7.23 6.17
C CYS A 21 3.89 6.31 6.78
N ALA A 22 2.63 6.76 6.78
CA ALA A 22 1.52 5.94 7.20
C ALA A 22 1.44 4.83 6.17
N ALA A 23 1.99 3.66 6.49
CA ALA A 23 1.68 2.45 5.76
C ALA A 23 0.17 2.21 5.94
N GLN A 24 -0.64 2.77 5.05
CA GLN A 24 -2.11 2.67 5.09
C GLN A 24 -2.60 1.28 4.67
N LEU A 25 -1.68 0.39 4.28
CA LEU A 25 -1.95 -0.99 3.94
C LEU A 25 -2.18 -1.81 5.20
N ARG A 26 -3.32 -2.50 5.24
CA ARG A 26 -3.67 -3.45 6.29
C ARG A 26 -4.27 -4.69 5.65
N ARG A 27 -4.04 -5.85 6.25
CA ARG A 27 -4.82 -7.05 5.92
C ARG A 27 -6.30 -6.80 6.18
N ASP A 28 -7.15 -7.45 5.39
CA ASP A 28 -8.60 -7.35 5.54
C ASP A 28 -9.11 -5.91 5.46
N HIS A 29 -8.44 -5.05 4.66
CA HIS A 29 -8.80 -3.64 4.50
C HIS A 29 -10.28 -3.47 4.12
N TYR A 30 -10.81 -4.37 3.29
CA TYR A 30 -12.19 -4.36 2.81
C TYR A 30 -13.19 -5.14 3.69
N ALA A 31 -12.80 -5.68 4.85
CA ALA A 31 -13.70 -6.55 5.63
C ALA A 31 -15.06 -5.93 5.98
N GLY A 32 -15.13 -4.61 6.18
CA GLY A 32 -16.38 -3.89 6.48
C GLY A 32 -17.20 -3.46 5.25
N VAL A 33 -16.68 -3.65 4.03
CA VAL A 33 -17.31 -3.18 2.78
C VAL A 33 -17.56 -4.34 1.82
N CYS A 34 -16.55 -5.19 1.62
CA CYS A 34 -16.59 -6.38 0.79
C CYS A 34 -15.74 -7.48 1.47
N PRO A 35 -16.34 -8.26 2.39
CA PRO A 35 -15.61 -9.27 3.17
C PRO A 35 -15.03 -10.40 2.30
N ASP A 36 -15.67 -10.70 1.17
CA ASP A 36 -15.26 -11.79 0.27
C ASP A 36 -14.32 -11.34 -0.86
N VAL A 37 -13.81 -10.10 -0.84
CA VAL A 37 -13.04 -9.55 -1.97
C VAL A 37 -11.85 -10.43 -2.35
N GLU A 38 -11.12 -10.96 -1.37
CA GLU A 38 -9.96 -11.82 -1.63
C GLU A 38 -10.36 -13.15 -2.27
N ALA A 39 -11.50 -13.72 -1.86
CA ALA A 39 -12.03 -14.95 -2.43
C ALA A 39 -12.55 -14.72 -3.87
N ILE A 40 -13.24 -13.60 -4.11
CA ILE A 40 -13.74 -13.21 -5.44
C ILE A 40 -12.57 -13.05 -6.42
N VAL A 41 -11.54 -12.28 -6.02
CA VAL A 41 -10.35 -12.05 -6.85
C VAL A 41 -9.64 -13.39 -7.14
N ARG A 42 -9.45 -14.23 -6.12
CA ARG A 42 -8.86 -15.57 -6.28
C ARG A 42 -9.66 -16.44 -7.25
N GLY A 43 -10.98 -16.44 -7.15
CA GLY A 43 -11.87 -17.19 -8.04
C GLY A 43 -11.79 -16.69 -9.50
N ALA A 44 -11.75 -15.38 -9.70
CA ALA A 44 -11.58 -14.78 -11.03
C ALA A 44 -10.23 -15.15 -11.67
N VAL A 45 -9.14 -15.04 -10.91
CA VAL A 45 -7.79 -15.41 -11.36
C VAL A 45 -7.72 -16.90 -11.67
N ALA A 46 -8.25 -17.76 -10.81
CA ALA A 46 -8.28 -19.21 -11.04
C ALA A 46 -9.05 -19.55 -12.32
N LYS A 47 -10.23 -18.95 -12.51
CA LYS A 47 -11.03 -19.14 -13.73
C LYS A 47 -10.26 -18.73 -14.98
N LYS A 48 -9.55 -17.60 -14.94
CA LYS A 48 -8.76 -17.12 -16.08
C LYS A 48 -7.54 -17.98 -16.35
N PHE A 49 -6.88 -18.47 -15.30
CA PHE A 49 -5.78 -19.40 -15.44
C PHE A 49 -6.20 -20.70 -16.14
N GLN A 50 -7.39 -21.23 -15.83
CA GLN A 50 -7.96 -22.39 -16.54
C GLN A 50 -8.24 -22.10 -18.02
N GLN A 51 -8.49 -20.85 -18.39
CA GLN A 51 -8.67 -20.45 -19.79
C GLN A 51 -7.32 -20.24 -20.50
N THR A 52 -6.34 -19.65 -19.82
CA THR A 52 -4.98 -19.44 -20.33
C THR A 52 -3.96 -19.32 -19.20
N PHE A 53 -2.91 -20.13 -19.25
CA PHE A 53 -1.90 -20.16 -18.19
C PHE A 53 -1.07 -18.86 -18.11
N ILE A 54 -1.00 -18.10 -19.22
CA ILE A 54 -0.24 -16.86 -19.32
C ILE A 54 -0.77 -15.76 -18.39
N THR A 55 -2.04 -15.85 -17.97
CA THR A 55 -2.67 -14.85 -17.09
C THR A 55 -1.84 -14.53 -15.86
N VAL A 56 -1.27 -15.52 -15.18
CA VAL A 56 -0.53 -15.27 -13.92
C VAL A 56 0.69 -14.39 -14.18
N GLY A 57 1.52 -14.73 -15.16
CA GLY A 57 2.71 -13.96 -15.50
C GLY A 57 2.36 -12.56 -16.02
N ALA A 58 1.35 -12.46 -16.89
CA ALA A 58 0.91 -11.19 -17.44
C ALA A 58 0.35 -10.25 -16.36
N THR A 59 -0.44 -10.74 -15.41
CA THR A 59 -1.00 -9.93 -14.32
C THR A 59 0.10 -9.43 -13.38
N VAL A 60 1.09 -10.27 -13.03
CA VAL A 60 2.21 -9.82 -12.18
C VAL A 60 3.06 -8.79 -12.92
N HIS A 61 3.36 -9.00 -14.20
CA HIS A 61 4.10 -8.01 -14.99
C HIS A 61 3.34 -6.68 -15.08
N LEU A 62 2.03 -6.71 -15.35
CA LEU A 62 1.20 -5.49 -15.35
C LEU A 62 1.26 -4.75 -14.02
N PHE A 63 1.16 -5.46 -12.89
CA PHE A 63 1.27 -4.85 -11.57
C PHE A 63 2.63 -4.16 -11.36
N PHE A 64 3.73 -4.81 -11.79
CA PHE A 64 5.05 -4.19 -11.77
C PHE A 64 5.11 -2.95 -12.65
N HIS A 65 4.54 -3.01 -13.86
CA HIS A 65 4.51 -1.87 -14.76
C HIS A 65 3.77 -0.67 -14.15
N ASP A 66 2.60 -0.88 -13.53
CA ASP A 66 1.82 0.17 -12.87
C ASP A 66 2.53 0.77 -11.65
N CYS A 67 3.39 0.00 -10.98
CA CYS A 67 4.10 0.46 -9.77
C CYS A 67 5.46 1.12 -10.05
N PHE A 68 6.09 0.81 -11.18
CA PHE A 68 7.48 1.22 -11.46
C PHE A 68 7.63 2.20 -12.63
N VAL A 69 6.57 2.45 -13.39
CA VAL A 69 6.57 3.42 -14.50
C VAL A 69 5.61 4.55 -14.17
N GLU A 70 6.16 5.75 -13.90
CA GLU A 70 5.44 7.02 -13.72
C GLU A 70 5.81 8.04 -14.80
#